data_AF-A0A0W1AZC2-F1
#
_entry.id   AF-A0A0W1AZC2-F1
#
_cell.length_a   1.000
_cell.length_b   1.000
_cell.length_c   1.000
_cell.angle_alpha   90.00
_cell.angle_beta   90.00
_cell.angle_gamma   90.00
#
_symmetry.space_group_name_H-M   'P 1'
#
loop_
_entity.id
_entity.type
_entity.pdbx_description
1 polymer ?
#
loop_
_entity_poly.entity_id
_entity_poly.type
_entity_poly.pdbx_seq_one_letter_code
_entity_poly.pdbx_strand_id
1 'polypeptide(L)' 'MEIVVERVCGMDIHKDNITACILTSKGKEIQTFSTKTVFLLQLIDWIKQHT' A
#
# COMPACT_ATOMS: atom_id res chain seq x y z
N MET A 1 19.84 -16.24 7.52
CA MET A 1 18.78 -15.74 8.41
C MET A 1 17.62 -15.32 7.52
N GLU A 2 16.55 -16.10 7.48
CA GLU A 2 15.33 -15.71 6.76
C GLU A 2 14.49 -14.87 7.72
N ILE A 3 14.41 -13.56 7.48
CA ILE A 3 13.51 -12.68 8.22
C ILE A 3 12.15 -12.79 7.55
N VAL A 4 11.21 -13.49 8.19
CA VAL A 4 9.81 -13.50 7.75
C VAL A 4 9.14 -12.26 8.31
N VAL A 5 8.85 -11.29 7.44
CA VAL A 5 8.09 -10.11 7.81
C VAL A 5 6.59 -10.44 7.69
N GLU A 6 5.86 -10.33 8.80
CA GLU A 6 4.43 -10.70 8.86
C GLU A 6 3.55 -9.83 7.95
N ARG A 7 3.96 -8.58 7.71
CA ARG A 7 3.24 -7.60 6.88
C ARG A 7 4.24 -6.75 6.10
N VAL A 8 4.00 -6.57 4.80
CA VAL A 8 4.80 -5.68 3.95
C VAL A 8 3.89 -4.84 3.05
N CYS A 9 4.35 -3.65 2.69
CA CYS A 9 3.70 -2.77 1.71
C CYS A 9 4.73 -2.36 0.66
N GLY A 10 4.39 -2.55 -0.62
CA GLY A 10 5.16 -2.06 -1.77
C GLY A 10 4.38 -0.98 -2.52
N MET A 11 5.07 0.00 -3.08
CA MET A 11 4.44 1.08 -3.85
C MET A 11 5.18 1.31 -5.17
N ASP A 12 4.43 1.40 -6.25
CA ASP A 12 4.89 1.77 -7.58
C ASP A 12 4.31 3.14 -7.95
N ILE A 13 5.19 4.15 -8.03
CA ILE A 13 4.82 5.56 -8.12
C ILE A 13 5.08 6.07 -9.54
N HIS A 14 4.01 6.51 -10.20
CA HIS A 14 4.02 7.19 -11.48
C HIS A 14 3.60 8.66 -11.30
N LYS A 15 3.69 9.45 -12.37
CA LYS A 15 3.38 10.90 -12.32
C LYS A 15 1.99 11.20 -11.75
N ASP A 16 0.97 10.48 -12.20
CA ASP A 16 -0.42 10.77 -11.86
C ASP A 16 -1.06 9.74 -10.93
N ASN A 17 -0.40 8.59 -10.73
CA ASN A 17 -0.93 7.43 -10.01
C ASN A 17 0.13 6.74 -9.14
N ILE A 18 -0.34 6.11 -8.06
CA ILE A 18 0.44 5.29 -7.13
C ILE A 18 -0.28 3.95 -6.99
N THR A 19 0.36 2.85 -7.34
CA THR A 19 -0.18 1.50 -7.09
C THR A 19 0.49 0.95 -5.84
N ALA A 20 -0.28 0.75 -4.79
CA ALA A 20 0.18 0.18 -3.53
C ALA A 20 -0.27 -1.28 -3.40
N CYS A 21 0.58 -2.12 -2.82
CA CYS A 21 0.34 -3.53 -2.60
C CYS A 21 0.65 -3.87 -1.14
N ILE A 22 -0.33 -4.36 -0.39
CA ILE A 22 -0.16 -4.87 0.97
C ILE A 22 -0.18 -6.39 0.93
N LEU A 23 0.82 -7.02 1.54
CA LEU A 23 0.87 -8.47 1.74
C LEU A 23 0.89 -8.76 3.24
N THR A 24 -0.06 -9.57 3.68
CA THR A 24 -0.19 -10.03 5.06
C THR A 24 -0.33 -11.55 5.09
N SER A 25 -0.37 -12.15 6.28
CA SER A 25 -0.73 -13.56 6.46
C SER A 25 -2.12 -13.94 5.92
N LYS A 26 -3.02 -12.97 5.73
CA LYS A 26 -4.38 -13.19 5.20
C LYS A 26 -4.44 -13.14 3.68
N GLY A 27 -3.41 -12.61 3.02
CA GLY A 27 -3.36 -12.49 1.57
C GLY A 27 -2.77 -11.17 1.09
N LYS A 28 -3.02 -10.89 -0.19
CA LYS A 28 -2.49 -9.76 -0.94
C LYS A 28 -3.63 -8.83 -1.35
N GLU A 29 -3.47 -7.53 -1.09
CA GLU A 29 -4.38 -6.48 -1.54
C GLU A 29 -3.62 -5.46 -2.39
N ILE A 30 -4.22 -5.03 -3.49
CA ILE A 30 -3.62 -4.05 -4.41
C ILE A 30 -4.65 -2.97 -4.68
N GLN A 31 -4.23 -1.72 -4.55
CA GLN A 31 -5.07 -0.57 -4.87
C GLN A 31 -4.25 0.55 -5.50
N THR A 32 -4.86 1.24 -6.47
CA THR A 32 -4.24 2.38 -7.17
C THR A 32 -4.92 3.68 -6.75
N PHE A 33 -4.11 4.68 -6.44
CA PHE A 33 -4.50 6.02 -5.98
C PHE A 33 -3.93 7.07 -6.93
N SER A 34 -4.50 8.27 -6.97
CA SER A 34 -3.87 9.40 -7.68
C SER A 34 -2.80 10.07 -6.81
N THR A 35 -1.87 10.80 -7.43
CA THR A 35 -0.84 11.60 -6.72
C THR A 35 -1.37 12.92 -6.14
N LYS A 36 -2.67 13.22 -6.27
CA LYS A 36 -3.28 14.42 -5.67
C LYS A 36 -3.50 14.21 -4.16
N THR A 37 -3.37 15.28 -3.38
CA THR A 37 -3.40 15.25 -1.90
C THR A 37 -4.57 14.46 -1.29
N VAL A 38 -5.79 14.60 -1.82
CA VAL A 38 -6.96 13.87 -1.30
C VAL A 38 -6.80 12.35 -1.40
N PHE A 39 -6.19 11.86 -2.49
CA PHE A 39 -5.95 10.43 -2.69
C PHE A 39 -4.73 9.94 -1.93
N LEU A 40 -3.75 10.81 -1.65
CA LEU A 40 -2.66 10.50 -0.73
C LEU A 40 -3.16 10.29 0.70
N LEU A 41 -4.13 11.09 1.15
CA LEU A 41 -4.78 10.89 2.45
C LEU A 41 -5.56 9.56 2.47
N GLN A 42 -6.30 9.24 1.40
CA GLN A 42 -6.98 7.94 1.26
C GLN A 42 -6.00 6.76 1.25
N LEU A 43 -4.84 6.88 0.60
CA LEU A 43 -3.78 5.88 0.63
C LEU A 43 -3.28 5.66 2.07
N ILE A 44 -3.06 6.73 2.83
CA ILE A 44 -2.65 6.63 4.24
C ILE A 44 -3.72 5.93 5.07
N ASP A 45 -4.99 6.33 4.92
CA ASP A 45 -6.11 5.73 5.65
C ASP A 45 -6.25 4.24 5.32
N TRP A 46 -6.08 3.86 4.05
CA TRP A 46 -6.09 2.47 3.61
C TRP A 46 -4.93 1.66 4.21
N ILE A 47 -3.71 2.19 4.23
CA ILE A 47 -2.57 1.51 4.87
C ILE A 47 -2.82 1.29 6.37
N LYS A 48 -3.37 2.30 7.06
CA LYS A 48 -3.67 2.22 8.50
C LYS A 48 -4.71 1.15 8.85
N GLN A 49 -5.62 0.81 7.94
CA GLN A 49 -6.58 -0.29 8.14
C GLN A 49 -5.91 -1.68 8.18
N HIS A 50 -4.65 -1.77 7.74
CA HIS A 50 -3.88 -3.01 7.66
C HIS A 50 -2.69 -3.05 8.63
N THR A 51 -2.59 -2.06 9.54
CA THR A 51 -1.52 -1.95 10.55
C THR A 51 -1.98 -2.45 11.91
#